data_AF-A0A1F5VEQ3-F1
#
_entry.id   AF-A0A1F5VEQ3-F1
#
_cell.length_a   1.000
_cell.length_b   1.000
_cell.length_c   1.000
_cell.angle_alpha   90.00
_cell.angle_beta   90.00
_cell.angle_gamma   90.00
#
_symmetry.space_group_name_H-M   'P 1'
#
loop_
_entity.id
_entity.type
_entity.pdbx_description
1 polymer ?
#
loop_
_entity_poly.entity_id
_entity_poly.type
_entity_poly.pdbx_seq_one_letter_code
_entity_poly.pdbx_strand_id
1 'polypeptide(L)'
;MADGDKELPKIRTLKTDAEEYISEKKISQLDIARGAYLAGREAGETFRPKNQFPYRAVAYGVVAVLIIGLAGYFSYKLFFKTSPEIATEAPKPFASFLSAEDEKTISFSEANPGALSGALGAERQKSLRAGTIIYFPIKILKPGGEEKFADAKELAGFLNWQAPKDFLNNLEPDFNALIIYGPDSRDFAAILKVKNFASALAQLFSWESAMWFDWKPFLAEEDVKNISKFSFQDEIIQNNDARVFRNSGGKIILGYSIFNKKYVIISTSRDALSIILERFIKLPPR
;
A
#
# COMPACT_ATOMS: atom_id res chain seq x y z
N MET A 1 68.23 -35.50 -112.77
CA MET A 1 69.33 -36.36 -112.27
C MET A 1 70.07 -35.55 -111.23
N ALA A 2 70.24 -35.89 -109.97
CA ALA A 2 69.79 -36.93 -109.03
C ALA A 2 70.11 -36.31 -107.62
N ASP A 3 69.19 -36.22 -106.67
CA ASP A 3 68.85 -37.19 -105.60
C ASP A 3 69.70 -37.07 -104.30
N GLY A 4 69.00 -37.19 -103.14
CA GLY A 4 69.48 -37.35 -101.75
C GLY A 4 70.00 -36.08 -101.03
N ASP A 5 69.59 -35.66 -99.83
CA ASP A 5 68.85 -36.27 -98.73
C ASP A 5 68.00 -35.21 -98.00
N LYS A 6 66.72 -35.53 -97.73
CA LYS A 6 65.85 -34.72 -96.86
C LYS A 6 65.97 -35.24 -95.43
N GLU A 7 66.52 -34.42 -94.53
CA GLU A 7 66.57 -34.70 -93.09
C GLU A 7 65.16 -34.92 -92.53
N LEU A 8 64.96 -36.06 -91.85
CA LEU A 8 63.72 -36.43 -91.18
C LEU A 8 63.47 -35.50 -89.97
N PRO A 9 62.21 -35.15 -89.66
CA PRO A 9 61.88 -34.28 -88.54
C PRO A 9 62.27 -34.94 -87.21
N LYS A 10 63.17 -34.30 -86.47
CA LYS A 10 63.65 -34.73 -85.14
C LYS A 10 62.47 -34.74 -84.16
N ILE A 11 62.03 -35.93 -83.77
CA ILE A 11 60.93 -36.11 -82.81
C ILE A 11 61.41 -35.60 -81.44
N ARG A 12 60.72 -34.59 -80.89
CA ARG A 12 60.96 -34.13 -79.52
C ARG A 12 60.51 -35.21 -78.54
N THR A 13 61.40 -35.59 -77.63
CA THR A 13 61.07 -36.49 -76.53
C THR A 13 61.34 -35.76 -75.22
N LEU A 14 60.62 -36.14 -74.17
CA LEU A 14 60.85 -35.65 -72.80
C LEU A 14 62.32 -35.75 -72.37
N LYS A 15 63.04 -36.75 -72.88
CA LYS A 15 64.48 -36.91 -72.60
C LYS A 15 65.32 -35.82 -73.27
N THR A 16 65.01 -35.51 -74.53
CA THR A 16 65.71 -34.46 -75.29
C THR A 16 65.43 -33.08 -74.71
N ASP A 17 64.18 -32.81 -74.31
CA ASP A 17 63.79 -31.53 -73.70
C ASP A 17 64.44 -31.34 -72.32
N ALA A 18 64.59 -32.42 -71.53
CA ALA A 18 65.29 -32.37 -70.26
C ALA A 18 66.81 -32.12 -70.42
N GLU A 19 67.46 -32.76 -71.39
CA GLU A 19 68.88 -32.56 -71.69
C GLU A 19 69.16 -31.13 -72.22
N GLU A 20 68.30 -30.62 -73.11
CA GLU A 20 68.40 -29.25 -73.63
C GLU A 20 68.20 -28.23 -72.51
N TYR A 21 67.23 -28.44 -71.60
CA TYR A 21 67.01 -27.57 -70.45
C TYR A 21 68.20 -27.55 -69.47
N ILE A 22 68.80 -28.72 -69.19
CA ILE A 22 69.98 -28.80 -68.31
C ILE A 22 71.17 -28.07 -68.93
N SER A 23 71.37 -28.20 -70.25
CA SER A 23 72.43 -27.54 -70.99
C SER A 23 72.22 -26.01 -71.07
N GLU A 24 71.03 -25.55 -71.44
CA GLU A 24 70.70 -24.13 -71.61
C GLU A 24 70.77 -23.37 -70.28
N LYS A 25 70.28 -23.98 -69.19
CA LYS A 25 70.28 -23.38 -67.85
C LYS A 25 71.60 -23.58 -67.09
N LYS A 26 72.59 -24.27 -67.67
CA LYS A 26 73.88 -24.62 -67.04
C LYS A 26 73.71 -25.22 -65.64
N ILE A 27 72.72 -26.10 -65.48
CA ILE A 27 72.41 -26.68 -64.16
C ILE A 27 73.55 -27.63 -63.79
N SER A 28 74.28 -27.28 -62.73
CA SER A 28 75.37 -28.11 -62.24
C SER A 28 74.80 -29.40 -61.64
N GLN A 29 75.52 -30.52 -61.81
CA GLN A 29 75.17 -31.79 -61.14
C GLN A 29 75.03 -31.62 -59.63
N LEU A 30 75.74 -30.64 -59.06
CA LEU A 30 75.69 -30.30 -57.64
C LEU A 30 74.36 -29.64 -57.23
N ASP A 31 73.73 -28.86 -58.11
CA ASP A 31 72.42 -28.25 -57.86
C ASP A 31 71.29 -29.29 -57.95
N ILE A 32 71.42 -30.27 -58.87
CA ILE A 32 70.49 -31.39 -58.96
C ILE A 32 70.57 -32.25 -57.70
N ALA A 33 71.79 -32.56 -57.23
CA ALA A 33 72.00 -33.30 -55.99
C ALA A 33 71.47 -32.54 -54.78
N ARG A 34 71.66 -31.20 -54.73
CA ARG A 34 71.12 -30.35 -53.66
C ARG A 34 69.59 -30.31 -53.68
N GLY A 35 68.98 -30.19 -54.85
CA GLY A 35 67.53 -30.22 -55.03
C GLY A 35 66.94 -31.56 -54.59
N ALA A 36 67.56 -32.68 -54.97
CA ALA A 36 67.15 -34.01 -54.52
C ALA A 36 67.35 -34.21 -53.01
N TYR A 37 68.42 -33.66 -52.44
CA TYR A 37 68.69 -33.72 -51.00
C TYR A 37 67.70 -32.89 -50.18
N LEU A 38 67.34 -31.68 -50.66
CA LEU A 38 66.31 -30.84 -50.02
C LEU A 38 64.91 -31.47 -50.16
N ALA A 39 64.56 -31.97 -51.35
CA ALA A 39 63.30 -32.67 -51.58
C ALA A 39 63.18 -33.95 -50.73
N GLY A 40 64.28 -34.70 -50.55
CA GLY A 40 64.34 -35.85 -49.66
C GLY A 40 64.26 -35.50 -48.17
N ARG A 41 64.69 -34.29 -47.77
CA ARG A 41 64.61 -33.79 -46.39
C ARG A 41 63.20 -33.26 -46.06
N GLU A 42 62.51 -32.67 -47.03
CA GLU A 42 61.12 -32.20 -46.88
C GLU A 42 60.11 -33.36 -46.98
N ALA A 43 60.43 -34.44 -47.69
CA ALA A 43 59.60 -35.65 -47.75
C ALA A 43 59.55 -36.47 -46.43
N GLY A 44 60.37 -36.11 -45.44
CA GLY A 44 60.40 -36.74 -44.11
C GLY A 44 59.48 -36.09 -43.07
N GLU A 45 58.85 -34.95 -43.36
CA GLU A 45 57.90 -34.34 -42.43
C GLU A 45 56.49 -34.87 -42.70
N THR A 46 56.09 -35.89 -41.93
CA THR A 46 54.71 -36.35 -41.90
C THR A 46 53.79 -35.18 -41.53
N PHE A 47 52.94 -34.77 -42.47
CA PHE A 47 51.91 -33.75 -42.27
C PHE A 47 50.93 -34.23 -41.18
N ARG A 48 51.16 -33.85 -39.92
CA ARG A 48 50.21 -34.05 -38.83
C ARG A 48 49.20 -32.91 -38.87
N PRO A 49 47.92 -33.14 -39.22
CA PRO A 49 46.90 -32.11 -39.05
C PRO A 49 46.78 -31.82 -37.55
N LYS A 50 47.32 -30.68 -37.15
CA LYS A 50 47.27 -30.18 -35.77
C LYS A 50 45.85 -29.66 -35.52
N ASN A 51 44.89 -30.56 -35.36
CA ASN A 51 43.51 -30.20 -35.01
C ASN A 51 43.44 -29.79 -33.54
N GLN A 52 43.91 -28.59 -33.21
CA GLN A 52 43.68 -27.98 -31.90
C GLN A 52 42.34 -27.28 -31.95
N PHE A 53 41.25 -28.05 -31.93
CA PHE A 53 39.97 -27.46 -31.57
C PHE A 53 40.12 -26.94 -30.13
N PRO A 54 40.06 -25.63 -29.86
CA PRO A 54 40.44 -25.07 -28.57
C PRO A 54 39.29 -25.28 -27.59
N TYR A 55 39.08 -26.52 -27.17
CA TYR A 55 37.97 -26.94 -26.31
C TYR A 55 37.91 -26.14 -25.01
N ARG A 56 39.06 -25.67 -24.51
CA ARG A 56 39.14 -24.77 -23.36
C ARG A 56 38.56 -23.39 -23.67
N ALA A 57 38.87 -22.81 -24.82
CA ALA A 57 38.32 -21.52 -25.24
C ALA A 57 36.80 -21.62 -25.48
N VAL A 58 36.34 -22.72 -26.05
CA VAL A 58 34.89 -23.00 -26.21
C VAL A 58 34.22 -23.18 -24.85
N ALA A 59 34.85 -23.93 -23.92
CA ALA A 59 34.33 -24.11 -22.57
C ALA A 59 34.23 -22.78 -21.79
N TYR A 60 35.25 -21.92 -21.86
CA TYR A 60 35.20 -20.59 -21.25
C TYR A 60 34.12 -19.70 -21.88
N GLY A 61 33.93 -19.79 -23.21
CA GLY A 61 32.86 -19.08 -23.90
C GLY A 61 31.46 -19.49 -23.43
N VAL A 62 31.22 -20.80 -23.29
CA VAL A 62 29.93 -21.33 -22.79
C VAL A 62 29.67 -20.92 -21.35
N VAL A 63 30.69 -20.97 -20.49
CA VAL A 63 30.57 -20.53 -19.09
C VAL A 63 30.30 -19.02 -19.00
N ALA A 64 30.95 -18.20 -19.81
CA ALA A 64 30.72 -16.76 -19.85
C ALA A 64 29.28 -16.42 -20.27
N VAL A 65 28.75 -17.10 -21.29
CA VAL A 65 27.35 -16.92 -21.73
C VAL A 65 26.36 -17.35 -20.65
N LEU A 66 26.63 -18.44 -19.93
CA LEU A 66 25.80 -18.87 -18.80
C LEU A 66 25.81 -17.85 -17.66
N ILE A 67 26.96 -17.27 -17.33
CA ILE A 67 27.07 -16.25 -16.27
C ILE A 67 26.29 -14.99 -16.68
N ILE A 68 26.41 -14.54 -17.93
CA ILE A 68 25.67 -13.38 -18.44
C ILE A 68 24.16 -13.66 -18.46
N GLY A 69 23.75 -14.86 -18.88
CA GLY A 69 22.35 -15.28 -18.87
C GLY A 69 21.77 -15.34 -17.45
N LEU A 70 22.51 -15.89 -16.49
CA LEU A 70 22.13 -15.91 -15.08
C LEU A 70 22.06 -14.50 -14.48
N ALA A 71 23.07 -13.66 -14.75
CA ALA A 71 23.08 -12.27 -14.30
C ALA A 71 21.93 -11.46 -14.90
N GLY A 72 21.59 -11.69 -16.18
CA GLY A 72 20.44 -11.09 -16.85
C GLY A 72 19.11 -11.56 -16.26
N TYR A 73 18.96 -12.87 -16.00
CA TYR A 73 17.75 -13.43 -15.39
C TYR A 73 17.55 -12.95 -13.95
N PHE A 74 18.61 -12.93 -13.14
CA PHE A 74 18.54 -12.44 -11.77
C PHE A 74 18.34 -10.94 -11.70
N SER A 75 18.99 -10.14 -12.56
CA SER A 75 18.75 -8.70 -12.62
C SER A 75 17.32 -8.40 -13.07
N TYR A 76 16.79 -9.10 -14.08
CA TYR A 76 15.39 -8.97 -14.46
C TYR A 76 14.45 -9.32 -13.30
N LYS A 77 14.70 -10.43 -12.59
CA LYS A 77 13.88 -10.82 -11.44
C LYS A 77 14.00 -9.85 -10.25
N LEU A 78 15.15 -9.20 -10.06
CA LEU A 78 15.36 -8.25 -8.97
C LEU A 78 14.76 -6.88 -9.28
N PHE A 79 14.83 -6.42 -10.54
CA PHE A 79 14.41 -5.07 -10.94
C PHE A 79 13.00 -5.00 -11.55
N PHE A 80 12.50 -6.06 -12.20
CA PHE A 80 11.19 -6.08 -12.86
C PHE A 80 10.10 -6.88 -12.11
N LYS A 81 10.44 -7.56 -11.01
CA LYS A 81 9.44 -8.24 -10.16
C LYS A 81 8.88 -7.34 -9.05
N THR A 82 9.33 -6.11 -8.98
CA THR A 82 8.61 -5.03 -8.32
C THR A 82 7.75 -4.37 -9.39
N SER A 83 6.59 -4.98 -9.70
CA SER A 83 5.49 -4.12 -10.13
C SER A 83 5.41 -3.01 -9.10
N PRO A 84 5.40 -1.73 -9.48
CA PRO A 84 4.85 -0.74 -8.58
C PRO A 84 3.41 -1.18 -8.40
N GLU A 85 3.14 -1.88 -7.30
CA GLU A 85 1.83 -1.86 -6.70
C GLU A 85 1.52 -0.38 -6.64
N ILE A 86 0.60 0.06 -7.50
CA ILE A 86 0.10 1.42 -7.45
C ILE A 86 -0.29 1.55 -5.99
N ALA A 87 0.47 2.33 -5.22
CA ALA A 87 0.09 2.65 -3.87
C ALA A 87 -1.22 3.40 -4.03
N THR A 88 -2.33 2.67 -4.00
CA THR A 88 -3.64 3.23 -3.72
C THR A 88 -3.37 4.04 -2.47
N GLU A 89 -3.43 5.37 -2.59
CA GLU A 89 -3.24 6.25 -1.43
C GLU A 89 -4.08 5.65 -0.32
N ALA A 90 -3.42 5.19 0.75
CA ALA A 90 -4.13 4.61 1.87
C ALA A 90 -5.22 5.62 2.25
N PRO A 91 -6.47 5.17 2.42
CA PRO A 91 -7.56 6.08 2.75
C PRO A 91 -7.10 6.92 3.95
N LYS A 92 -7.28 8.24 3.90
CA LYS A 92 -6.89 9.16 4.97
C LYS A 92 -8.11 9.38 5.88
N PRO A 93 -7.95 9.40 7.21
CA PRO A 93 -9.04 9.70 8.13
C PRO A 93 -9.48 11.16 7.98
N PHE A 94 -10.72 11.45 8.37
CA PHE A 94 -11.19 12.82 8.50
C PHE A 94 -10.40 13.55 9.59
N ALA A 95 -10.19 14.85 9.42
CA ALA A 95 -9.50 15.66 10.41
C ALA A 95 -10.33 15.79 11.69
N SER A 96 -9.68 15.70 12.84
CA SER A 96 -10.36 15.92 14.12
C SER A 96 -10.77 17.38 14.29
N PHE A 97 -12.01 17.62 14.72
CA PHE A 97 -12.53 18.96 15.03
C PHE A 97 -11.95 19.54 16.33
N LEU A 98 -11.32 18.71 17.17
CA LEU A 98 -10.65 19.15 18.40
C LEU A 98 -9.21 18.62 18.46
N SER A 99 -8.37 19.32 19.21
CA SER A 99 -7.08 18.78 19.66
C SER A 99 -7.32 17.66 20.67
N ALA A 100 -7.20 16.42 20.20
CA ALA A 100 -7.17 15.23 21.05
C ALA A 100 -5.73 14.94 21.49
N GLU A 101 -5.57 14.37 22.68
CA GLU A 101 -4.27 13.98 23.21
C GLU A 101 -3.73 12.71 22.54
N ASP A 102 -4.62 11.84 22.03
CA ASP A 102 -4.26 10.63 21.30
C ASP A 102 -5.23 10.35 20.15
N GLU A 103 -4.76 9.66 19.12
CA GLU A 103 -5.55 9.23 17.95
C GLU A 103 -5.37 7.73 17.75
N LYS A 104 -6.48 7.00 17.85
CA LYS A 104 -6.48 5.54 17.73
C LYS A 104 -7.51 5.06 16.72
N THR A 105 -7.03 4.53 15.60
CA THR A 105 -7.91 3.94 14.59
C THR A 105 -8.55 2.64 15.10
N ILE A 106 -9.88 2.56 15.02
CA ILE A 106 -10.62 1.32 15.22
C ILE A 106 -10.95 0.74 13.86
N SER A 107 -10.61 -0.52 13.62
CA SER A 107 -10.97 -1.25 12.42
C SER A 107 -11.94 -2.38 12.75
N PHE A 108 -13.03 -2.48 12.00
CA PHE A 108 -14.01 -3.55 12.17
C PHE A 108 -14.58 -4.01 10.83
N SER A 109 -15.12 -5.22 10.80
CA SER A 109 -15.74 -5.80 9.62
C SER A 109 -17.18 -5.28 9.46
N GLU A 110 -17.52 -4.84 8.25
CA GLU A 110 -18.88 -4.40 7.90
C GLU A 110 -19.94 -5.48 8.20
N ALA A 111 -19.56 -6.76 8.11
CA ALA A 111 -20.43 -7.90 8.38
C ALA A 111 -20.79 -8.06 9.88
N ASN A 112 -20.06 -7.42 10.79
CA ASN A 112 -20.35 -7.44 12.22
C ASN A 112 -20.32 -6.02 12.83
N PRO A 113 -21.37 -5.21 12.60
CA PRO A 113 -21.46 -3.84 13.14
C PRO A 113 -21.35 -3.77 14.67
N GLY A 114 -21.85 -4.79 15.38
CA GLY A 114 -21.76 -4.88 16.85
C GLY A 114 -20.34 -4.92 17.39
N ALA A 115 -19.35 -5.26 16.57
CA ALA A 115 -17.94 -5.20 16.96
C ALA A 115 -17.47 -3.77 17.26
N LEU A 116 -18.07 -2.74 16.65
CA LEU A 116 -17.69 -1.35 16.86
C LEU A 116 -18.02 -0.87 18.28
N SER A 117 -19.26 -1.09 18.74
CA SER A 117 -19.66 -0.70 20.10
C SER A 117 -18.87 -1.47 21.17
N GLY A 118 -18.58 -2.76 20.92
CA GLY A 118 -17.71 -3.57 21.77
C GLY A 118 -16.27 -3.04 21.83
N ALA A 119 -15.68 -2.66 20.69
CA ALA A 119 -14.33 -2.10 20.63
C ALA A 119 -14.23 -0.75 21.39
N LEU A 120 -15.20 0.14 21.19
CA LEU A 120 -15.31 1.39 21.93
C LEU A 120 -15.52 1.14 23.44
N GLY A 121 -16.36 0.16 23.79
CA GLY A 121 -16.59 -0.25 25.18
C GLY A 121 -15.32 -0.77 25.86
N ALA A 122 -14.50 -1.55 25.15
CA ALA A 122 -13.23 -2.07 25.66
C ALA A 122 -12.21 -0.95 25.92
N GLU A 123 -12.15 0.06 25.04
CA GLU A 123 -11.28 1.22 25.25
C GLU A 123 -11.66 2.00 26.51
N ARG A 124 -12.96 2.14 26.83
CA ARG A 124 -13.44 2.82 28.05
C ARG A 124 -13.04 2.11 29.36
N GLN A 125 -12.69 0.83 29.32
CA GLN A 125 -12.29 0.10 30.51
C GLN A 125 -10.85 0.41 30.96
N LYS A 126 -10.05 1.05 30.10
CA LYS A 126 -8.69 1.45 30.44
C LYS A 126 -8.67 2.54 31.51
N SER A 127 -7.55 2.66 32.21
CA SER A 127 -7.31 3.73 33.18
C SER A 127 -6.29 4.70 32.58
N LEU A 128 -6.78 5.86 32.16
CA LEU A 128 -5.96 6.97 31.69
C LEU A 128 -6.18 8.19 32.59
N ARG A 129 -5.34 9.21 32.41
CA ARG A 129 -5.41 10.45 33.19
C ARG A 129 -6.72 11.19 32.90
N ALA A 130 -7.32 11.77 33.93
CA ALA A 130 -8.46 12.67 33.78
C ALA A 130 -8.10 13.88 32.88
N GLY A 131 -9.01 14.25 32.00
CA GLY A 131 -8.85 15.26 30.96
C GLY A 131 -8.29 14.73 29.63
N THR A 132 -7.90 13.46 29.54
CA THR A 132 -7.46 12.84 28.28
C THR A 132 -8.65 12.62 27.34
N ILE A 133 -8.49 13.04 26.09
CA ILE A 133 -9.42 12.83 25.00
C ILE A 133 -8.73 11.98 23.94
N ILE A 134 -9.33 10.85 23.59
CA ILE A 134 -8.88 10.02 22.48
C ILE A 134 -9.84 10.18 21.32
N TYR A 135 -9.30 10.50 20.15
CA TYR A 135 -10.03 10.49 18.90
C TYR A 135 -9.96 9.10 18.24
N PHE A 136 -11.11 8.61 17.79
CA PHE A 136 -11.23 7.33 17.10
C PHE A 136 -11.67 7.51 15.64
N PRO A 137 -10.72 7.59 14.69
CA PRO A 137 -11.00 7.32 13.30
C PRO A 137 -11.53 5.89 13.12
N ILE A 138 -12.64 5.74 12.40
CA ILE A 138 -13.30 4.44 12.24
C ILE A 138 -13.06 3.91 10.83
N LYS A 139 -12.34 2.80 10.71
CA LYS A 139 -12.04 2.11 9.45
C LYS A 139 -12.96 0.89 9.29
N ILE A 140 -13.59 0.79 8.13
CA ILE A 140 -14.47 -0.29 7.70
C ILE A 140 -13.66 -1.25 6.82
N LEU A 141 -13.73 -2.54 7.14
CA LEU A 141 -13.19 -3.61 6.31
C LEU A 141 -14.34 -4.26 5.52
N LYS A 142 -14.37 -4.04 4.21
CA LYS A 142 -15.39 -4.62 3.33
C LYS A 142 -15.06 -6.07 2.94
N PRO A 143 -16.08 -6.92 2.67
CA PRO A 143 -15.87 -8.23 2.09
C PRO A 143 -15.30 -8.07 0.67
N GLY A 144 -13.98 -8.23 0.53
CA GLY A 144 -13.24 -7.92 -0.70
C GLY A 144 -11.86 -7.28 -0.44
N GLY A 145 -11.56 -6.91 0.81
CA GLY A 145 -10.26 -6.33 1.19
C GLY A 145 -10.16 -4.82 0.97
N GLU A 146 -11.24 -4.16 0.53
CA GLU A 146 -11.31 -2.70 0.48
C GLU A 146 -11.43 -2.11 1.89
N GLU A 147 -10.55 -1.16 2.20
CA GLU A 147 -10.58 -0.39 3.43
C GLU A 147 -11.10 1.02 3.14
N LYS A 148 -12.05 1.50 3.96
CA LYS A 148 -12.59 2.87 3.87
C LYS A 148 -12.77 3.44 5.27
N PHE A 149 -12.57 4.74 5.46
CA PHE A 149 -13.03 5.40 6.67
C PHE A 149 -14.55 5.62 6.63
N ALA A 150 -15.20 5.36 7.76
CA ALA A 150 -16.63 5.58 7.92
C ALA A 150 -16.96 7.07 7.82
N ASP A 151 -18.13 7.38 7.28
CA ASP A 151 -18.74 8.70 7.38
C ASP A 151 -19.76 8.79 8.54
N ALA A 152 -20.29 9.97 8.80
CA ALA A 152 -21.21 10.23 9.91
C ALA A 152 -22.52 9.42 9.81
N LYS A 153 -23.01 9.15 8.60
CA LYS A 153 -24.24 8.35 8.39
C LYS A 153 -23.95 6.87 8.61
N GLU A 154 -22.80 6.41 8.12
CA GLU A 154 -22.29 5.05 8.32
C GLU A 154 -22.08 4.79 9.83
N LEU A 155 -21.48 5.72 10.58
CA LEU A 155 -21.38 5.64 12.05
C LEU A 155 -22.75 5.39 12.69
N ALA A 156 -23.73 6.23 12.38
CA ALA A 156 -25.07 6.10 12.95
C ALA A 156 -25.69 4.73 12.61
N GLY A 157 -25.48 4.24 11.38
CA GLY A 157 -25.91 2.90 10.96
C GLY A 157 -25.22 1.78 11.74
N PHE A 158 -23.90 1.85 11.93
CA PHE A 158 -23.14 0.80 12.63
C PHE A 158 -23.42 0.77 14.13
N LEU A 159 -23.68 1.92 14.74
CA LEU A 159 -24.13 2.02 16.12
C LEU A 159 -25.63 1.71 16.29
N ASN A 160 -26.33 1.40 15.18
CA ASN A 160 -27.76 1.12 15.14
C ASN A 160 -28.61 2.24 15.76
N TRP A 161 -28.22 3.49 15.50
CA TRP A 161 -28.96 4.67 15.94
C TRP A 161 -30.21 4.86 15.07
N GLN A 162 -31.36 5.00 15.72
CA GLN A 162 -32.64 5.33 15.10
C GLN A 162 -32.83 6.85 14.97
N ALA A 163 -31.77 7.57 14.58
CA ALA A 163 -31.84 9.00 14.32
C ALA A 163 -32.81 9.31 13.16
N PRO A 164 -33.55 10.43 13.21
CA PRO A 164 -34.44 10.82 12.13
C PRO A 164 -33.70 10.91 10.78
N LYS A 165 -34.33 10.41 9.71
CA LYS A 165 -33.72 10.38 8.37
C LYS A 165 -33.27 11.76 7.91
N ASP A 166 -34.06 12.78 8.20
CA ASP A 166 -33.74 14.17 7.87
C ASP A 166 -32.55 14.69 8.65
N PHE A 167 -32.36 14.25 9.91
CA PHE A 167 -31.15 14.55 10.67
C PHE A 167 -29.92 13.98 9.97
N LEU A 168 -29.96 12.69 9.63
CA LEU A 168 -28.86 12.00 8.95
C LEU A 168 -28.53 12.67 7.61
N ASN A 169 -29.54 13.05 6.82
CA ASN A 169 -29.35 13.74 5.55
C ASN A 169 -28.72 15.14 5.69
N ASN A 170 -28.98 15.79 6.82
CA ASN A 170 -28.42 17.09 7.17
C ASN A 170 -26.97 17.03 7.70
N LEU A 171 -26.42 15.83 7.95
CA LEU A 171 -25.03 15.67 8.38
C LEU A 171 -24.05 15.87 7.22
N GLU A 172 -22.92 16.50 7.52
CA GLU A 172 -21.70 16.38 6.71
C GLU A 172 -21.04 15.00 6.92
N PRO A 173 -20.20 14.51 5.99
CA PRO A 173 -19.54 13.22 6.12
C PRO A 173 -18.61 13.13 7.33
N ASP A 174 -17.94 14.23 7.66
CA ASP A 174 -16.95 14.33 8.72
C ASP A 174 -17.59 14.22 10.11
N PHE A 175 -16.99 13.43 11.01
CA PHE A 175 -17.38 13.34 12.41
C PHE A 175 -16.19 13.04 13.32
N ASN A 176 -16.38 13.26 14.62
CA ASN A 176 -15.48 12.75 15.65
C ASN A 176 -16.21 11.78 16.58
N ALA A 177 -15.69 10.56 16.71
CA ALA A 177 -16.00 9.65 17.80
C ALA A 177 -14.90 9.76 18.85
N LEU A 178 -15.27 9.97 20.11
CA LEU A 178 -14.35 10.32 21.19
C LEU A 178 -14.61 9.46 22.43
N ILE A 179 -13.54 9.15 23.14
CA ILE A 179 -13.63 8.74 24.55
C ILE A 179 -12.92 9.80 25.38
N ILE A 180 -13.64 10.29 26.39
CA ILE A 180 -13.18 11.33 27.29
C ILE A 180 -13.07 10.74 28.69
N TYR A 181 -11.89 10.85 29.27
CA TYR A 181 -11.61 10.40 30.62
C TYR A 181 -11.85 11.56 31.58
N GLY A 182 -12.97 11.53 32.29
CA GLY A 182 -13.22 12.40 33.43
C GLY A 182 -12.48 11.92 34.70
N PRO A 183 -12.61 12.64 35.82
CA PRO A 183 -12.07 12.20 37.11
C PRO A 183 -12.57 10.81 37.51
N ASP A 184 -13.87 10.58 37.38
CA ASP A 184 -14.54 9.33 37.78
C ASP A 184 -15.37 8.71 36.63
N SER A 185 -15.19 9.19 35.40
CA SER A 185 -15.99 8.77 34.26
C SER A 185 -15.12 8.46 33.03
N ARG A 186 -15.58 7.51 32.21
CA ARG A 186 -15.03 7.27 30.87
C ARG A 186 -16.18 7.33 29.91
N ASP A 187 -16.31 8.45 29.21
CA ASP A 187 -17.53 8.77 28.48
C ASP A 187 -17.33 8.72 26.99
N PHE A 188 -18.31 8.16 26.30
CA PHE A 188 -18.34 8.24 24.85
C PHE A 188 -18.97 9.57 24.45
N ALA A 189 -18.41 10.19 23.43
CA ALA A 189 -18.99 11.37 22.82
C ALA A 189 -18.86 11.31 21.30
N ALA A 190 -19.83 11.91 20.62
CA ALA A 190 -19.82 12.09 19.18
C ALA A 190 -20.00 13.57 18.86
N ILE A 191 -19.20 14.06 17.91
CA ILE A 191 -19.36 15.39 17.33
C ILE A 191 -19.73 15.22 15.87
N LEU A 192 -20.92 15.72 15.54
CA LEU A 192 -21.51 15.64 14.20
C LEU A 192 -21.64 17.04 13.63
N LYS A 193 -21.15 17.23 12.41
CA LYS A 193 -21.22 18.51 11.71
C LYS A 193 -22.50 18.57 10.88
N VAL A 194 -23.27 19.66 11.00
CA VAL A 194 -24.56 19.83 10.34
C VAL A 194 -24.52 20.93 9.27
N LYS A 195 -25.29 20.75 8.20
CA LYS A 195 -25.40 21.72 7.10
C LYS A 195 -26.38 22.84 7.41
N ASN A 196 -27.51 22.52 8.05
CA ASN A 196 -28.57 23.46 8.39
C ASN A 196 -28.94 23.37 9.88
N PHE A 197 -28.72 24.46 10.60
CA PHE A 197 -29.00 24.53 12.04
C PHE A 197 -30.47 24.29 12.41
N ALA A 198 -31.40 24.99 11.75
CA ALA A 198 -32.82 24.94 12.11
C ALA A 198 -33.39 23.53 11.91
N SER A 199 -33.00 22.89 10.80
CA SER A 199 -33.34 21.50 10.53
C SER A 199 -32.71 20.56 11.57
N ALA A 200 -31.42 20.74 11.90
CA ALA A 200 -30.75 19.91 12.91
C ALA A 200 -31.44 20.00 14.28
N LEU A 201 -31.77 21.21 14.72
CA LEU A 201 -32.43 21.44 16.01
C LEU A 201 -33.81 20.77 16.07
N ALA A 202 -34.63 20.95 15.03
CA ALA A 202 -35.96 20.34 14.97
C ALA A 202 -35.89 18.80 14.98
N GLN A 203 -34.92 18.22 14.28
CA GLN A 203 -34.74 16.77 14.22
C GLN A 203 -34.09 16.20 15.49
N LEU A 204 -33.27 16.98 16.21
CA LEU A 204 -32.77 16.55 17.51
C LEU A 204 -33.91 16.43 18.53
N PHE A 205 -34.84 17.40 18.55
CA PHE A 205 -36.02 17.32 19.41
C PHE A 205 -36.90 16.11 19.11
N SER A 206 -37.10 15.75 17.84
CA SER A 206 -37.84 14.53 17.50
C SER A 206 -37.08 13.25 17.91
N TRP A 207 -35.75 13.27 17.85
CA TRP A 207 -34.89 12.15 18.23
C TRP A 207 -34.85 11.89 19.75
N GLU A 208 -35.08 12.90 20.60
CA GLU A 208 -35.00 12.78 22.07
C GLU A 208 -35.75 11.57 22.64
N SER A 209 -36.88 11.19 22.05
CA SER A 209 -37.70 10.05 22.50
C SER A 209 -36.99 8.69 22.40
N ALA A 210 -36.12 8.51 21.40
CA ALA A 210 -35.37 7.29 21.13
C ALA A 210 -33.87 7.39 21.45
N MET A 211 -33.35 8.63 21.59
CA MET A 211 -31.91 8.88 21.73
C MET A 211 -31.28 8.14 22.93
N TRP A 212 -31.96 8.06 24.07
CA TRP A 212 -31.44 7.33 25.23
C TRP A 212 -31.24 5.83 24.96
N PHE A 213 -32.10 5.24 24.12
CA PHE A 213 -32.04 3.83 23.75
C PHE A 213 -30.90 3.58 22.75
N ASP A 214 -30.75 4.47 21.77
CA ASP A 214 -29.66 4.44 20.79
C ASP A 214 -28.27 4.54 21.44
N TRP A 215 -28.18 5.30 22.53
CA TRP A 215 -26.94 5.51 23.28
C TRP A 215 -26.73 4.51 24.42
N LYS A 216 -27.71 3.64 24.69
CA LYS A 216 -27.68 2.63 25.77
C LYS A 216 -26.39 1.79 25.84
N PRO A 217 -25.77 1.35 24.73
CA PRO A 217 -24.51 0.59 24.80
C PRO A 217 -23.36 1.34 25.49
N PHE A 218 -23.46 2.67 25.57
CA PHE A 218 -22.45 3.53 26.18
C PHE A 218 -22.83 4.04 27.57
N LEU A 219 -24.05 3.76 28.06
CA LEU A 219 -24.51 4.16 29.38
C LEU A 219 -24.13 3.13 30.44
N ALA A 220 -23.88 3.57 31.67
CA ALA A 220 -23.67 2.66 32.79
C ALA A 220 -24.98 1.92 33.13
N GLU A 221 -24.93 0.62 33.40
CA GLU A 221 -26.15 -0.16 33.67
C GLU A 221 -26.95 0.35 34.87
N GLU A 222 -26.25 0.78 35.91
CA GLU A 222 -26.83 1.38 37.12
C GLU A 222 -27.60 2.67 36.84
N ASP A 223 -27.13 3.46 35.86
CA ASP A 223 -27.79 4.69 35.43
C ASP A 223 -29.07 4.40 34.66
N VAL A 224 -29.04 3.38 33.80
CA VAL A 224 -30.20 2.96 32.98
C VAL A 224 -31.30 2.33 33.83
N LYS A 225 -30.94 1.49 34.82
CA LYS A 225 -31.90 0.85 35.73
C LYS A 225 -32.66 1.88 36.58
N ASN A 226 -32.05 3.02 36.84
CA ASN A 226 -32.61 4.08 37.68
C ASN A 226 -33.24 5.21 36.86
N ILE A 227 -33.82 5.01 35.68
CA ILE A 227 -34.50 6.09 34.95
C ILE A 227 -35.95 6.23 35.44
N SER A 228 -36.31 7.38 36.05
CA SER A 228 -37.70 7.67 36.48
C SER A 228 -38.50 8.42 35.43
N LYS A 229 -37.84 9.20 34.57
CA LYS A 229 -38.48 10.05 33.58
C LYS A 229 -37.73 10.00 32.26
N PHE A 230 -38.43 9.58 31.21
CA PHE A 230 -37.90 9.56 29.85
C PHE A 230 -38.12 10.91 29.16
N SER A 231 -37.46 11.96 29.65
CA SER A 231 -37.54 13.29 29.01
C SER A 231 -36.23 14.04 29.15
N PHE A 232 -35.80 14.69 28.07
CA PHE A 232 -34.74 15.68 28.12
C PHE A 232 -35.21 16.98 28.78
N GLN A 233 -34.28 17.66 29.44
CA GLN A 233 -34.49 18.91 30.16
C GLN A 233 -33.44 19.93 29.74
N ASP A 234 -33.78 21.21 29.80
CA ASP A 234 -32.83 22.29 29.51
C ASP A 234 -31.80 22.42 30.63
N GLU A 235 -30.56 22.68 30.26
CA GLU A 235 -29.43 22.90 31.16
C GLU A 235 -28.45 23.87 30.48
N ILE A 236 -27.66 24.59 31.28
CA ILE A 236 -26.56 25.41 30.77
C ILE A 236 -25.23 24.75 31.17
N ILE A 237 -24.40 24.45 30.18
CA ILE A 237 -23.06 23.84 30.37
C ILE A 237 -22.05 24.71 29.62
N GLN A 238 -21.03 25.21 30.33
CA GLN A 238 -20.01 26.09 29.74
C GLN A 238 -20.61 27.27 28.95
N ASN A 239 -21.65 27.92 29.50
CA ASN A 239 -22.41 29.00 28.87
C ASN A 239 -23.02 28.66 27.50
N ASN A 240 -23.27 27.38 27.23
CA ASN A 240 -24.00 26.92 26.06
C ASN A 240 -25.29 26.23 26.50
N ASP A 241 -26.36 26.42 25.72
CA ASP A 241 -27.61 25.69 25.90
C ASP A 241 -27.37 24.21 25.62
N ALA A 242 -27.82 23.37 26.54
CA ALA A 242 -27.74 21.93 26.43
C ALA A 242 -29.08 21.30 26.80
N ARG A 243 -29.36 20.15 26.18
CA ARG A 243 -30.48 19.29 26.51
C ARG A 243 -29.91 18.05 27.17
N VAL A 244 -30.35 17.76 28.39
CA VAL A 244 -29.79 16.68 29.22
C VAL A 244 -30.85 15.69 29.64
N PHE A 245 -30.45 14.43 29.71
CA PHE A 245 -31.23 13.31 30.17
C PHE A 245 -30.65 12.83 31.51
N ARG A 246 -31.52 12.70 32.53
CA ARG A 246 -31.12 12.41 33.91
C ARG A 246 -31.68 11.09 34.40
N ASN A 247 -30.92 10.41 35.25
CA ASN A 247 -31.45 9.30 36.04
C ASN A 247 -32.27 9.82 37.26
N SER A 248 -32.84 8.91 38.03
CA SER A 248 -33.65 9.19 39.23
C SER A 248 -32.86 9.85 40.34
N GLY A 249 -31.54 9.61 40.40
CA GLY A 249 -30.63 10.29 41.32
C GLY A 249 -30.27 11.72 40.88
N GLY A 250 -30.81 12.20 39.76
CA GLY A 250 -30.54 13.53 39.22
C GLY A 250 -29.22 13.63 38.46
N LYS A 251 -28.44 12.54 38.32
CA LYS A 251 -27.20 12.51 37.53
C LYS A 251 -27.52 12.66 36.04
N ILE A 252 -26.77 13.48 35.32
CA ILE A 252 -26.84 13.59 33.86
C ILE A 252 -26.11 12.39 33.25
N ILE A 253 -26.82 11.59 32.46
CA ILE A 253 -26.30 10.34 31.88
C ILE A 253 -26.20 10.40 30.36
N LEU A 254 -26.83 11.39 29.74
CA LEU A 254 -26.73 11.69 28.32
C LEU A 254 -27.08 13.16 28.13
N GLY A 255 -26.41 13.83 27.20
CA GLY A 255 -26.77 15.20 26.86
C GLY A 255 -26.22 15.61 25.51
N TYR A 256 -26.82 16.65 24.94
CA TYR A 256 -26.32 17.25 23.72
C TYR A 256 -26.35 18.77 23.77
N SER A 257 -25.48 19.38 22.98
CA SER A 257 -25.45 20.83 22.74
C SER A 257 -25.10 21.09 21.28
N ILE A 258 -25.51 22.24 20.74
CA ILE A 258 -25.18 22.67 19.38
C ILE A 258 -24.23 23.85 19.46
N PHE A 259 -22.94 23.61 19.23
CA PHE A 259 -21.92 24.65 19.25
C PHE A 259 -21.86 25.39 17.91
N ASN A 260 -21.85 26.72 17.97
CA ASN A 260 -21.75 27.64 16.83
C ASN A 260 -22.72 27.30 15.67
N LYS A 261 -23.91 26.79 16.00
CA LYS A 261 -24.97 26.39 15.06
C LYS A 261 -24.54 25.33 14.01
N LYS A 262 -23.38 24.68 14.20
CA LYS A 262 -22.75 23.81 13.19
C LYS A 262 -22.31 22.46 13.73
N TYR A 263 -21.98 22.37 15.01
CA TYR A 263 -21.47 21.14 15.62
C TYR A 263 -22.45 20.65 16.67
N VAL A 264 -23.10 19.52 16.40
CA VAL A 264 -23.90 18.81 17.39
C VAL A 264 -22.96 17.92 18.18
N ILE A 265 -22.86 18.19 19.48
CA ILE A 265 -22.04 17.42 20.41
C ILE A 265 -22.99 16.60 21.27
N ILE A 266 -22.83 15.28 21.27
CA ILE A 266 -23.63 14.36 22.10
C ILE A 266 -22.66 13.57 22.98
N SER A 267 -22.95 13.44 24.27
CA SER A 267 -22.06 12.76 25.22
C SER A 267 -22.80 12.05 26.35
N THR A 268 -22.23 10.96 26.86
CA THR A 268 -22.77 10.17 27.97
C THR A 268 -22.55 10.76 29.37
N SER A 269 -22.04 12.00 29.49
CA SER A 269 -21.98 12.70 30.77
C SER A 269 -21.93 14.22 30.63
N ARG A 270 -22.21 14.92 31.74
CA ARG A 270 -22.03 16.38 31.85
C ARG A 270 -20.56 16.77 31.70
N ASP A 271 -19.66 16.01 32.30
CA ASP A 271 -18.23 16.34 32.37
C ASP A 271 -17.58 16.25 31.00
N ALA A 272 -17.87 15.19 30.25
CA ALA A 272 -17.37 15.02 28.90
C ALA A 272 -17.92 16.08 27.94
N LEU A 273 -19.22 16.41 28.03
CA LEU A 273 -19.80 17.51 27.26
C LEU A 273 -19.15 18.86 27.62
N SER A 274 -18.91 19.11 28.90
CA SER A 274 -18.21 20.31 29.40
C SER A 274 -16.78 20.41 28.85
N ILE A 275 -16.02 19.32 28.89
CA ILE A 275 -14.63 19.28 28.38
C ILE A 275 -14.59 19.60 26.87
N ILE A 276 -15.50 19.01 26.07
CA ILE A 276 -15.56 19.29 24.62
C ILE A 276 -15.87 20.77 24.37
N LEU A 277 -16.90 21.30 25.04
CA LEU A 277 -17.30 22.69 24.87
C LEU A 277 -16.17 23.65 25.27
N GLU A 278 -15.47 23.38 26.38
CA GLU A 278 -14.32 24.16 26.81
C GLU A 278 -13.19 24.16 25.76
N ARG A 279 -12.92 22.99 25.15
CA ARG A 279 -11.93 22.87 24.07
C ARG A 279 -12.35 23.67 22.83
N PHE A 280 -13.61 23.59 22.43
CA PHE A 280 -14.16 24.36 21.30
C PHE A 280 -14.17 25.86 21.55
N ILE A 281 -14.40 26.30 22.78
CA ILE A 281 -14.32 27.73 23.15
C ILE A 281 -12.87 28.22 23.08
N LYS A 282 -11.91 27.42 23.58
CA LYS A 282 -10.48 27.78 23.59
C LYS A 282 -9.85 27.75 22.20
N LEU A 283 -10.17 26.73 21.41
CA LEU A 283 -9.68 26.55 20.05
C LEU A 283 -10.85 26.13 19.14
N PRO A 284 -11.58 27.10 18.56
CA PRO A 284 -12.72 26.80 17.71
C PRO A 284 -12.34 25.91 16.52
N PRO A 285 -13.16 24.90 16.18
CA PRO A 285 -12.96 24.09 14.99
C PRO A 285 -13.01 24.96 13.73
N ARG A 286 -12.10 24.69 12.79
CA ARG A 286 -12.05 25.38 11.49
C ARG A 286 -13.01 24.76 10.47
#